data_AF-A0A1S0UF83-F1
#
_entry.id   AF-A0A1S0UF83-F1
#
_cell.length_a   1.000
_cell.length_b   1.000
_cell.length_c   1.000
_cell.angle_alpha   90.00
_cell.angle_beta   90.00
_cell.angle_gamma   90.00
#
_symmetry.space_group_name_H-M   'P 1'
#
loop_
_entity.id
_entity.type
_entity.pdbx_description
1 polymer ?
#
loop_
_entity_poly.entity_id
_entity_poly.type
_entity_poly.pdbx_seq_one_letter_code
_entity_poly.pdbx_strand_id
1 'polypeptide(L)'
;MALVLLMGTPGSGKTYLCGELKMKLGDGICATFSYDDIFNDDGFMEYLWGKEYATGSMLRLYSLDGNTNAHNERKRCENRIREFLKVTLSVEDIVPPVTVVDDIFYLKSMRRPFRKMSIMFHLPYLVVLVDVPIATALTRNMQRPVKCRVSESTIRKIHQQMELPSKDDGNFFIYQSTDDLKSLIEYIDRIRLKTNLWLNSDNVRSRISEKDEGTSSNDAKLMKLELDLRKCVSELIREKNIGKDGNILAKMKKSLYWRIRTEDVIDWDMQELKDILWKELQV
;
A
#
# COMPACT_ATOMS: atom_id res chain seq x y z
N MET A 1 -8.80 12.50 11.00
CA MET A 1 -8.79 11.38 10.00
C MET A 1 -8.69 10.04 10.74
N ALA A 2 -8.79 8.90 10.07
CA ALA A 2 -8.48 7.57 10.65
C ALA A 2 -7.93 6.62 9.58
N LEU A 3 -6.95 5.77 9.94
CA LEU A 3 -6.41 4.70 9.09
C LEU A 3 -6.91 3.34 9.58
N VAL A 4 -7.66 2.65 8.72
CA VAL A 4 -8.32 1.38 9.03
C VAL A 4 -7.79 0.29 8.10
N LEU A 5 -7.29 -0.81 8.64
CA LEU A 5 -6.92 -1.99 7.86
C LEU A 5 -7.99 -3.06 7.99
N LEU A 6 -8.47 -3.61 6.88
CA LEU A 6 -9.31 -4.80 6.89
C LEU A 6 -8.40 -6.03 6.74
N MET A 7 -8.40 -6.91 7.73
CA MET A 7 -7.58 -8.12 7.79
C MET A 7 -8.48 -9.36 7.74
N GLY A 8 -7.99 -10.47 7.18
CA GLY A 8 -8.75 -11.71 7.10
C GLY A 8 -8.36 -12.59 5.92
N THR A 9 -8.76 -13.86 5.96
CA THR A 9 -8.43 -14.85 4.93
C THR A 9 -9.06 -14.50 3.58
N PRO A 10 -8.54 -14.98 2.45
CA PRO A 10 -9.28 -14.93 1.18
C PRO A 10 -10.65 -15.61 1.34
N GLY A 11 -11.71 -14.95 0.88
CA GLY A 11 -13.09 -15.43 1.07
C GLY A 11 -13.78 -14.96 2.37
N SER A 12 -13.09 -14.28 3.28
CA SER A 12 -13.68 -13.75 4.53
C SER A 12 -14.76 -12.70 4.33
N GLY A 13 -14.66 -11.89 3.27
CA GLY A 13 -15.60 -10.79 2.98
C GLY A 13 -15.02 -9.40 3.21
N LYS A 14 -13.71 -9.24 3.39
CA LYS A 14 -13.04 -7.93 3.51
C LYS A 14 -13.45 -6.93 2.43
N THR A 15 -13.34 -7.31 1.15
CA THR A 15 -13.70 -6.42 0.02
C THR A 15 -15.17 -6.04 0.04
N TYR A 16 -16.06 -6.97 0.45
CA TYR A 16 -17.47 -6.66 0.65
C TYR A 16 -17.66 -5.64 1.78
N LEU A 17 -17.03 -5.86 2.94
CA LEU A 17 -17.05 -4.92 4.06
C LEU A 17 -16.46 -3.55 3.69
N CYS A 18 -15.40 -3.51 2.88
CA CYS A 18 -14.80 -2.30 2.35
C CYS A 18 -15.82 -1.48 1.54
N GLY A 19 -16.57 -2.15 0.66
CA GLY A 19 -17.66 -1.54 -0.11
C GLY A 19 -18.78 -1.02 0.78
N GLU A 20 -19.22 -1.81 1.76
CA GLU A 20 -20.26 -1.40 2.73
C GLU A 20 -19.82 -0.17 3.55
N LEU A 21 -18.58 -0.15 4.05
CA LEU A 21 -18.03 0.99 4.77
C LEU A 21 -18.02 2.25 3.90
N LYS A 22 -17.58 2.13 2.63
CA LYS A 22 -17.57 3.23 1.69
C LYS A 22 -18.97 3.76 1.40
N MET A 23 -19.93 2.87 1.15
CA MET A 23 -21.33 3.24 0.90
C MET A 23 -21.96 3.95 2.10
N LYS A 24 -21.71 3.47 3.32
CA LYS A 24 -22.31 4.03 4.54
C LYS A 24 -21.68 5.34 4.99
N LEU A 25 -20.35 5.46 4.89
CA LEU A 25 -19.63 6.67 5.26
C LEU A 25 -19.69 7.75 4.16
N GLY A 26 -19.85 7.33 2.90
CA GLY A 26 -19.90 8.20 1.73
C GLY A 26 -18.52 8.50 1.13
N ASP A 27 -18.48 8.74 -0.18
CA ASP A 27 -17.25 8.92 -0.96
C ASP A 27 -16.44 10.16 -0.56
N GLY A 28 -17.09 11.20 -0.03
CA GLY A 28 -16.40 12.39 0.48
C GLY A 28 -15.68 12.16 1.82
N ILE A 29 -15.97 11.06 2.51
CA ILE A 29 -15.44 10.75 3.84
C ILE A 29 -14.57 9.49 3.81
N CYS A 30 -14.91 8.49 3.00
CA CYS A 30 -14.24 7.20 3.01
C CYS A 30 -13.44 6.95 1.73
N ALA A 31 -12.11 6.96 1.86
CA ALA A 31 -11.19 6.56 0.79
C ALA A 31 -10.80 5.09 0.98
N THR A 32 -10.96 4.28 -0.06
CA THR A 32 -10.66 2.83 -0.03
C THR A 32 -9.48 2.50 -0.93
N PHE A 33 -8.54 1.69 -0.42
CA PHE A 33 -7.39 1.19 -1.17
C PHE A 33 -7.37 -0.33 -1.14
N SER A 34 -7.64 -0.97 -2.27
CA SER A 34 -7.48 -2.42 -2.44
C SER A 34 -6.12 -2.71 -3.05
N TYR A 35 -5.38 -3.61 -2.42
CA TYR A 35 -4.08 -4.06 -2.92
C TYR A 35 -4.21 -4.78 -4.27
N ASP A 36 -5.27 -5.57 -4.44
CA ASP A 36 -5.58 -6.22 -5.71
C ASP A 36 -5.96 -5.17 -6.79
N ASP A 37 -6.64 -4.07 -6.43
CA ASP A 37 -7.01 -3.03 -7.40
C ASP A 37 -5.76 -2.24 -7.83
N ILE A 38 -4.96 -1.74 -6.88
CA ILE A 38 -3.71 -1.00 -7.16
C ILE A 38 -2.75 -1.81 -8.02
N PHE A 39 -2.73 -3.12 -7.81
CA PHE A 39 -1.92 -4.06 -8.58
C PHE A 39 -2.39 -4.20 -10.05
N ASN A 40 -3.69 -4.05 -10.30
CA ASN A 40 -4.29 -4.17 -11.64
C ASN A 40 -4.54 -2.80 -12.32
N ASP A 41 -4.39 -1.68 -11.60
CA ASP A 41 -4.87 -0.32 -11.98
C ASP A 41 -4.14 0.33 -13.17
N ASP A 42 -2.88 -0.03 -13.46
CA ASP A 42 -2.04 0.75 -14.39
C ASP A 42 -1.61 0.03 -15.66
N GLY A 43 -2.16 -1.16 -15.96
CA GLY A 43 -1.76 -1.96 -17.13
C GLY A 43 -0.28 -2.39 -17.10
N PHE A 44 0.45 -2.08 -16.04
CA PHE A 44 1.86 -2.40 -15.84
C PHE A 44 2.11 -3.91 -15.88
N MET A 45 1.17 -4.66 -15.33
CA MET A 45 1.16 -6.11 -15.33
C MET A 45 1.00 -6.70 -16.74
N GLU A 46 0.10 -6.12 -17.54
CA GLU A 46 -0.06 -6.46 -18.95
C GLU A 46 1.21 -6.14 -19.73
N TYR A 47 1.83 -5.00 -19.46
CA TYR A 47 3.05 -4.54 -20.10
C TYR A 47 4.27 -5.39 -19.76
N LEU A 48 4.46 -5.80 -18.50
CA LEU A 48 5.61 -6.57 -18.04
C LEU A 48 5.50 -8.07 -18.28
N TRP A 49 4.31 -8.64 -18.07
CA TRP A 49 4.11 -10.09 -18.05
C TRP A 49 3.07 -10.58 -19.06
N GLY A 50 2.45 -9.68 -19.83
CA GLY A 50 1.47 -10.01 -20.85
C GLY A 50 0.02 -10.04 -20.33
N LYS A 51 -0.94 -10.06 -21.27
CA LYS A 51 -2.40 -9.99 -21.01
C LYS A 51 -2.93 -11.02 -20.01
N GLU A 52 -2.27 -12.16 -19.88
CA GLU A 52 -2.67 -13.23 -18.96
C GLU A 52 -2.49 -12.85 -17.48
N TYR A 53 -1.65 -11.86 -17.18
CA TYR A 53 -1.33 -11.39 -15.82
C TYR A 53 -2.04 -10.09 -15.44
N ALA A 54 -2.75 -9.45 -16.36
CA ALA A 54 -3.51 -8.20 -16.16
C ALA A 54 -4.74 -8.35 -15.25
N THR A 55 -5.11 -9.58 -14.88
CA THR A 55 -6.27 -9.91 -14.04
C THR A 55 -5.92 -10.82 -12.86
N GLY A 56 -4.63 -10.84 -12.48
CA GLY A 56 -4.12 -11.66 -11.38
C GLY A 56 -4.41 -11.02 -10.02
N SER A 57 -4.62 -11.86 -8.99
CA SER A 57 -4.57 -11.40 -7.59
C SER A 57 -3.13 -11.27 -7.13
N MET A 58 -2.84 -10.27 -6.29
CA MET A 58 -1.56 -10.11 -5.61
C MET A 58 -1.18 -11.39 -4.86
N LEU A 59 -2.16 -12.19 -4.39
CA LEU A 59 -1.96 -13.50 -3.75
C LEU A 59 -1.13 -14.50 -4.57
N ARG A 60 -1.14 -14.39 -5.91
CA ARG A 60 -0.27 -15.23 -6.76
C ARG A 60 1.21 -14.91 -6.56
N LEU A 61 1.55 -13.65 -6.28
CA LEU A 61 2.92 -13.24 -5.96
C LEU A 61 3.39 -13.76 -4.60
N TYR A 62 2.49 -14.08 -3.68
CA TYR A 62 2.83 -14.71 -2.40
C TYR A 62 3.07 -16.23 -2.52
N SER A 63 2.54 -16.85 -3.58
CA SER A 63 2.61 -18.30 -3.80
C SER A 63 3.75 -18.73 -4.72
N LEU A 64 4.41 -17.78 -5.39
CA LEU A 64 5.57 -18.01 -6.26
C LEU A 64 6.84 -17.64 -5.49
N ASP A 65 7.40 -18.63 -4.81
CA ASP A 65 8.75 -18.72 -4.24
C ASP A 65 9.57 -17.42 -4.25
N GLY A 66 9.56 -16.69 -3.13
CA GLY A 66 10.63 -15.75 -2.77
C GLY A 66 10.90 -14.58 -3.72
N ASN A 67 10.01 -14.26 -4.65
CA ASN A 67 10.30 -13.25 -5.66
C ASN A 67 10.28 -11.82 -5.10
N THR A 68 11.32 -11.04 -5.43
CA THR A 68 11.52 -9.62 -5.13
C THR A 68 10.32 -8.72 -5.50
N ASN A 69 9.46 -9.19 -6.41
CA ASN A 69 8.30 -8.44 -6.91
C ASN A 69 7.20 -8.25 -5.85
N ALA A 70 6.90 -9.23 -5.00
CA ALA A 70 5.84 -9.10 -3.99
C ALA A 70 6.15 -8.04 -2.92
N HIS A 71 7.44 -7.85 -2.60
CA HIS A 71 7.87 -6.79 -1.70
C HIS A 71 7.75 -5.41 -2.34
N ASN A 72 8.20 -5.29 -3.60
CA ASN A 72 8.16 -4.04 -4.35
C ASN A 72 6.72 -3.56 -4.58
N GLU A 73 5.79 -4.46 -4.92
CA GLU A 73 4.38 -4.11 -5.12
C GLU A 73 3.68 -3.70 -3.82
N ARG A 74 4.00 -4.37 -2.70
CA ARG A 74 3.54 -3.90 -1.38
C ARG A 74 4.06 -2.51 -1.09
N LYS A 75 5.34 -2.25 -1.37
CA LYS A 75 5.93 -0.93 -1.12
C LYS A 75 5.31 0.15 -2.00
N ARG A 76 4.97 -0.19 -3.25
CA ARG A 76 4.22 0.67 -4.16
C ARG A 76 2.83 1.01 -3.58
N CYS A 77 2.08 0.02 -3.12
CA CYS A 77 0.78 0.25 -2.48
C CYS A 77 0.90 1.11 -1.22
N GLU A 78 1.87 0.81 -0.34
CA GLU A 78 2.18 1.62 0.84
C GLU A 78 2.51 3.07 0.50
N ASN A 79 3.30 3.30 -0.56
CA ASN A 79 3.68 4.64 -0.99
C ASN A 79 2.46 5.41 -1.53
N ARG A 80 1.61 4.77 -2.34
CA ARG A 80 0.38 5.41 -2.86
C ARG A 80 -0.54 5.88 -1.73
N ILE A 81 -0.70 5.04 -0.70
CA ILE A 81 -1.48 5.40 0.50
C ILE A 81 -0.80 6.53 1.28
N ARG A 82 0.53 6.49 1.41
CA ARG A 82 1.28 7.57 2.08
C ARG A 82 1.11 8.92 1.39
N GLU A 83 1.25 8.97 0.07
CA GLU A 83 1.10 10.21 -0.69
C GLU A 83 -0.33 10.73 -0.65
N PHE A 84 -1.33 9.83 -0.73
CA PHE A 84 -2.73 10.21 -0.51
C PHE A 84 -2.94 10.88 0.86
N LEU A 85 -2.40 10.29 1.93
CA LEU A 85 -2.52 10.83 3.28
C LEU A 85 -1.84 12.20 3.40
N LYS A 86 -0.63 12.38 2.83
CA LYS A 86 0.07 13.68 2.83
C LYS A 86 -0.77 14.77 2.17
N VAL A 87 -1.26 14.50 0.96
CA VAL A 87 -2.07 15.47 0.20
C VAL A 87 -3.34 15.80 0.99
N THR A 88 -4.04 14.80 1.49
CA THR A 88 -5.31 15.00 2.20
C THR A 88 -5.12 15.78 3.50
N LEU A 89 -4.03 15.55 4.23
CA LEU A 89 -3.70 16.29 5.45
C LEU A 89 -3.26 17.74 5.20
N SER A 90 -2.84 18.07 3.98
CA SER A 90 -2.43 19.43 3.61
C SER A 90 -3.59 20.36 3.23
N VAL A 91 -4.81 19.83 3.08
CA VAL A 91 -5.98 20.62 2.70
C VAL A 91 -6.76 21.02 3.96
N GLU A 92 -6.97 22.32 4.12
CA GLU A 92 -7.80 22.88 5.19
C GLU A 92 -9.31 22.63 4.93
N ASP A 93 -10.12 22.57 5.99
CA ASP A 93 -11.59 22.45 5.96
C ASP A 93 -12.21 21.16 5.38
N ILE A 94 -11.45 20.07 5.21
CA ILE A 94 -12.02 18.77 4.83
C ILE A 94 -12.58 18.02 6.05
N VAL A 95 -13.78 17.44 5.91
CA VAL A 95 -14.32 16.48 6.88
C VAL A 95 -13.34 15.32 7.02
N PRO A 96 -12.72 15.10 8.20
CA PRO A 96 -11.58 14.23 8.35
C PRO A 96 -11.86 12.82 7.82
N PRO A 97 -11.24 12.39 6.70
CA PRO A 97 -11.61 11.14 6.07
C PRO A 97 -11.15 9.90 6.85
N VAL A 98 -11.81 8.79 6.53
CA VAL A 98 -11.43 7.43 6.89
C VAL A 98 -10.73 6.83 5.68
N THR A 99 -9.49 6.39 5.87
CA THR A 99 -8.74 5.63 4.86
C THR A 99 -8.83 4.15 5.21
N VAL A 100 -9.55 3.38 4.41
CA VAL A 100 -9.69 1.93 4.55
C VAL A 100 -8.76 1.24 3.58
N VAL A 101 -7.97 0.29 4.07
CA VAL A 101 -7.06 -0.51 3.24
C VAL A 101 -7.50 -1.96 3.27
N ASP A 102 -7.75 -2.54 2.09
CA ASP A 102 -8.13 -3.93 1.90
C ASP A 102 -6.95 -4.75 1.37
N ASP A 103 -6.46 -5.64 2.21
CA ASP A 103 -5.53 -6.72 1.88
C ASP A 103 -5.70 -7.86 2.91
N ILE A 104 -5.03 -8.99 2.74
CA ILE A 104 -5.11 -10.10 3.69
C ILE A 104 -4.52 -9.79 5.07
N PHE A 105 -3.48 -8.95 5.13
CA PHE A 105 -2.73 -8.55 6.34
C PHE A 105 -2.45 -9.66 7.37
N TYR A 106 -2.21 -10.89 6.90
CA TYR A 106 -2.11 -12.07 7.78
C TYR A 106 -0.84 -12.11 8.64
N LEU A 107 0.21 -11.35 8.28
CA LEU A 107 1.44 -11.21 9.07
C LEU A 107 1.53 -9.82 9.71
N LYS A 108 2.04 -9.72 10.94
CA LYS A 108 2.32 -8.46 11.65
C LYS A 108 3.27 -7.56 10.86
N SER A 109 4.21 -8.15 10.14
CA SER A 109 5.11 -7.43 9.24
C SER A 109 4.40 -6.67 8.12
N MET A 110 3.21 -7.12 7.68
CA MET A 110 2.40 -6.44 6.67
C MET A 110 1.61 -5.26 7.26
N ARG A 111 1.29 -5.30 8.56
CA ARG A 111 0.56 -4.24 9.27
C ARG A 111 1.49 -3.14 9.80
N ARG A 112 2.73 -3.50 10.17
CA ARG A 112 3.72 -2.60 10.77
C ARG A 112 3.97 -1.31 9.96
N PRO A 113 4.05 -1.31 8.61
CA PRO A 113 4.22 -0.08 7.83
C PRO A 113 3.09 0.91 8.05
N PHE A 114 1.84 0.43 8.13
CA PHE A 114 0.66 1.27 8.35
C PHE A 114 0.59 1.80 9.77
N ARG A 115 0.98 0.99 10.77
CA ARG A 115 1.13 1.47 12.14
C ARG A 115 2.18 2.58 12.25
N LYS A 116 3.30 2.46 11.53
CA LYS A 116 4.31 3.53 11.45
C LYS A 116 3.75 4.78 10.77
N MET A 117 3.02 4.62 9.66
CA MET A 117 2.39 5.74 8.97
C MET A 117 1.36 6.44 9.86
N SER A 118 0.56 5.71 10.63
CA SER A 118 -0.40 6.31 11.55
C SER A 118 0.29 7.12 12.64
N ILE A 119 1.41 6.65 13.18
CA ILE A 119 2.20 7.40 14.17
C ILE A 119 2.78 8.66 13.54
N MET A 120 3.39 8.53 12.35
CA MET A 120 4.01 9.64 11.61
C MET A 120 3.02 10.76 11.27
N PHE A 121 1.78 10.43 10.96
CA PHE A 121 0.73 11.38 10.62
C PHE A 121 -0.24 11.67 11.77
N HIS A 122 0.06 11.21 13.00
CA HIS A 122 -0.80 11.36 14.17
C HIS A 122 -2.26 10.90 13.96
N LEU A 123 -2.44 9.82 13.20
CA LEU A 123 -3.75 9.27 12.85
C LEU A 123 -4.17 8.17 13.85
N PRO A 124 -5.47 8.11 14.21
CA PRO A 124 -6.07 6.89 14.73
C PRO A 124 -5.79 5.72 13.81
N TYR A 125 -5.47 4.58 14.40
CA TYR A 125 -5.17 3.35 13.68
C TYR A 125 -6.04 2.22 14.22
N LEU A 126 -6.68 1.49 13.30
CA LEU A 126 -7.56 0.37 13.61
C LEU A 126 -7.28 -0.81 12.69
N VAL A 127 -7.15 -2.00 13.26
CA VAL A 127 -7.19 -3.26 12.49
C VAL A 127 -8.54 -3.93 12.69
N VAL A 128 -9.29 -4.13 11.62
CA VAL A 128 -10.56 -4.87 11.63
C VAL A 128 -10.30 -6.29 11.13
N LEU A 129 -10.37 -7.27 12.03
CA LEU A 129 -10.32 -8.67 11.66
C LEU A 129 -11.71 -9.12 11.20
N VAL A 130 -11.84 -9.44 9.91
CA VAL A 130 -13.05 -10.06 9.36
C VAL A 130 -12.99 -11.55 9.64
N ASP A 131 -13.57 -11.94 10.76
CA ASP A 131 -13.52 -13.28 11.31
C ASP A 131 -14.65 -14.15 10.74
N VAL A 132 -14.26 -15.25 10.09
CA VAL A 132 -15.19 -16.26 9.59
C VAL A 132 -14.56 -17.64 9.74
N PRO A 133 -15.38 -18.70 9.94
CA PRO A 133 -14.90 -20.07 9.86
C PRO A 133 -14.19 -20.34 8.52
N ILE A 134 -13.08 -21.06 8.56
CA ILE A 134 -12.31 -21.40 7.36
C ILE A 134 -13.16 -22.12 6.31
N ALA A 135 -14.11 -22.97 6.73
CA ALA A 135 -15.05 -23.64 5.84
C ALA A 135 -15.87 -22.63 5.02
N THR A 136 -16.40 -21.59 5.68
CA THR A 136 -17.14 -20.50 5.03
C THR A 136 -16.25 -19.75 4.04
N ALA A 137 -15.01 -19.43 4.41
CA ALA A 137 -14.06 -18.77 3.52
C ALA A 137 -13.76 -19.60 2.27
N LEU A 138 -13.59 -20.91 2.41
CA LEU A 138 -13.37 -21.85 1.31
C LEU A 138 -14.58 -21.93 0.37
N THR A 139 -15.80 -22.09 0.92
CA THR A 139 -17.03 -22.10 0.14
C THR A 139 -17.21 -20.81 -0.65
N ARG A 140 -17.02 -19.65 -0.01
CA ARG A 140 -17.08 -18.35 -0.68
C ARG A 140 -15.99 -18.19 -1.75
N ASN A 141 -14.79 -18.72 -1.51
CA ASN A 141 -13.72 -18.69 -2.50
C ASN A 141 -14.06 -19.54 -3.75
N MET A 142 -14.72 -20.69 -3.59
CA MET A 142 -15.17 -21.51 -4.72
C MET A 142 -16.20 -20.80 -5.60
N GLN A 143 -16.99 -19.89 -5.04
CA GLN A 143 -18.00 -19.11 -5.78
C GLN A 143 -17.38 -17.94 -6.58
N ARG A 144 -16.11 -17.59 -6.35
CA ARG A 144 -15.43 -16.52 -7.09
C ARG A 144 -15.19 -16.92 -8.56
N PRO A 145 -15.04 -15.94 -9.48
CA PRO A 145 -14.55 -16.20 -10.82
C PRO A 145 -13.24 -16.98 -10.78
N VAL A 146 -13.06 -17.98 -11.66
CA VAL A 146 -11.92 -18.92 -11.64
C VAL A 146 -10.57 -18.20 -11.56
N LYS A 147 -10.41 -17.08 -12.26
CA LYS A 147 -9.17 -16.27 -12.28
C LYS A 147 -8.82 -15.67 -10.91
N CYS A 148 -9.83 -15.35 -10.09
CA CYS A 148 -9.70 -14.75 -8.76
C CYS A 148 -9.75 -15.77 -7.62
N ARG A 149 -9.91 -17.06 -7.93
CA ARG A 149 -9.87 -18.13 -6.93
C ARG A 149 -8.45 -18.32 -6.42
N VAL A 150 -8.34 -18.50 -5.11
CA VAL A 150 -7.09 -18.87 -4.45
C VAL A 150 -7.14 -20.37 -4.17
N SER A 151 -6.02 -21.09 -4.28
CA SER A 151 -5.99 -22.51 -3.96
C SER A 151 -6.37 -22.74 -2.49
N GLU A 152 -7.07 -23.84 -2.23
CA GLU A 152 -7.44 -24.22 -0.88
C GLU A 152 -6.21 -24.39 0.04
N SER A 153 -5.13 -24.99 -0.48
CA SER A 153 -3.86 -25.14 0.24
C SER A 153 -3.30 -23.78 0.69
N THR A 154 -3.35 -22.76 -0.17
CA THR A 154 -2.90 -21.41 0.17
C THR A 154 -3.81 -20.76 1.21
N ILE A 155 -5.13 -20.91 1.10
CA ILE A 155 -6.08 -20.37 2.11
C ILE A 155 -5.82 -21.02 3.47
N ARG A 156 -5.64 -22.34 3.51
CA ARG A 156 -5.32 -23.07 4.75
C ARG A 156 -3.98 -22.64 5.33
N LYS A 157 -2.95 -22.45 4.50
CA LYS A 157 -1.64 -21.94 4.92
C LYS A 157 -1.76 -20.53 5.51
N ILE A 158 -2.48 -19.62 4.84
CA ILE A 158 -2.71 -18.25 5.34
C ILE A 158 -3.45 -18.30 6.69
N HIS A 159 -4.49 -19.11 6.82
CA HIS A 159 -5.25 -19.26 8.06
C HIS A 159 -4.37 -19.78 9.21
N GLN A 160 -3.53 -20.80 8.95
CA GLN A 160 -2.61 -21.37 9.94
C GLN A 160 -1.51 -20.39 10.37
N GLN A 161 -0.99 -19.60 9.42
CA GLN A 161 0.09 -18.64 9.65
C GLN A 161 -0.41 -17.26 10.09
N MET A 162 -1.72 -17.06 10.25
CA MET A 162 -2.28 -15.76 10.55
C MET A 162 -1.91 -15.31 11.96
N GLU A 163 -1.13 -14.24 12.03
CA GLU A 163 -0.78 -13.56 13.27
C GLU A 163 -1.92 -12.59 13.65
N LEU A 164 -2.87 -13.06 14.46
CA LEU A 164 -4.03 -12.29 14.91
C LEU A 164 -3.63 -10.93 15.53
N PRO A 165 -4.44 -9.88 15.34
CA PRO A 165 -4.15 -8.58 15.91
C PRO A 165 -4.15 -8.66 17.44
N SER A 166 -3.16 -8.01 18.03
CA SER A 166 -2.94 -7.94 19.47
C SER A 166 -2.88 -6.48 19.92
N LYS A 167 -2.80 -6.25 21.24
CA LYS A 167 -2.60 -4.89 21.77
C LYS A 167 -1.35 -4.20 21.21
N ASP A 168 -0.33 -4.96 20.81
CA ASP A 168 0.89 -4.43 20.19
C ASP A 168 0.63 -3.85 18.79
N ASP A 169 -0.40 -4.33 18.09
CA ASP A 169 -0.80 -3.83 16.79
C ASP A 169 -1.54 -2.48 16.93
N GLY A 170 -2.04 -2.15 18.13
CA GLY A 170 -2.85 -0.97 18.40
C GLY A 170 -4.31 -1.34 18.68
N ASN A 171 -5.24 -0.48 18.29
CA ASN A 171 -6.66 -0.79 18.40
C ASN A 171 -7.04 -1.84 17.36
N PHE A 172 -7.86 -2.80 17.75
CA PHE A 172 -8.44 -3.78 16.85
C PHE A 172 -9.94 -3.96 17.12
N PHE A 173 -10.65 -4.42 16.10
CA PHE A 173 -12.06 -4.77 16.13
C PHE A 173 -12.23 -6.12 15.43
N ILE A 174 -12.96 -7.05 16.04
CA ILE A 174 -13.31 -8.32 15.39
C ILE A 174 -14.71 -8.15 14.81
N TYR A 175 -14.83 -8.39 13.52
CA TYR A 175 -16.08 -8.25 12.76
C TYR A 175 -16.48 -9.61 12.19
N GLN A 176 -17.63 -10.11 12.61
CA GLN A 176 -18.27 -11.30 12.09
C GLN A 176 -19.40 -10.91 11.13
N SER A 177 -19.74 -11.78 10.17
CA SER A 177 -20.81 -11.47 9.21
C SER A 177 -22.21 -11.34 9.81
N THR A 178 -22.38 -11.78 11.06
CA THR A 178 -23.61 -11.60 11.86
C THR A 178 -23.65 -10.29 12.63
N ASP A 179 -22.53 -9.58 12.71
CA ASP A 179 -22.45 -8.33 13.46
C ASP A 179 -23.15 -7.20 12.71
N ASP A 180 -23.71 -6.28 13.50
CA ASP A 180 -24.27 -5.05 12.95
C ASP A 180 -23.15 -4.10 12.51
N LEU A 181 -23.13 -3.77 11.22
CA LEU A 181 -22.21 -2.82 10.61
C LEU A 181 -22.20 -1.47 11.33
N LYS A 182 -23.34 -1.06 11.90
CA LYS A 182 -23.47 0.20 12.63
C LYS A 182 -22.48 0.30 13.80
N SER A 183 -22.26 -0.80 14.52
CA SER A 183 -21.34 -0.83 15.66
C SER A 183 -19.88 -0.57 15.24
N LEU A 184 -19.48 -1.11 14.09
CA LEU A 184 -18.16 -0.85 13.52
C LEU A 184 -18.03 0.61 13.05
N ILE A 185 -19.05 1.14 12.39
CA ILE A 185 -19.07 2.54 11.94
C ILE A 185 -18.98 3.50 13.14
N GLU A 186 -19.79 3.30 14.17
CA GLU A 186 -19.76 4.10 15.40
C GLU A 186 -18.39 4.02 16.09
N TYR A 187 -17.75 2.85 16.08
CA TYR A 187 -16.38 2.70 16.58
C TYR A 187 -15.38 3.55 15.78
N ILE A 188 -15.43 3.45 14.44
CA ILE A 188 -14.57 4.21 13.52
C ILE A 188 -14.78 5.71 13.71
N ASP A 189 -16.02 6.16 13.79
CA ASP A 189 -16.34 7.58 14.01
C ASP A 189 -15.85 8.08 15.35
N ARG A 190 -15.99 7.29 16.41
CA ARG A 190 -15.50 7.66 17.74
C ARG A 190 -13.98 7.84 17.75
N ILE A 191 -13.22 6.93 17.15
CA ILE A 191 -11.74 7.07 17.10
C ILE A 191 -11.32 8.22 16.19
N ARG A 192 -12.04 8.44 15.10
CA ARG A 192 -11.82 9.53 14.16
C ARG A 192 -12.02 10.89 14.82
N LEU A 193 -13.15 11.09 15.49
CA LEU A 193 -13.54 12.37 16.09
C LEU A 193 -12.70 12.74 17.33
N LYS A 194 -12.37 11.77 18.19
CA LYS A 194 -11.53 12.03 19.37
C LYS A 194 -10.18 12.66 19.03
N THR A 195 -9.59 12.27 17.90
CA THR A 195 -8.27 12.78 17.50
C THR A 195 -8.33 14.13 16.78
N ASN A 196 -9.42 14.46 16.07
CA ASN A 196 -9.56 15.80 15.50
C ASN A 196 -9.82 16.87 16.56
N LEU A 197 -10.51 16.52 17.66
CA LEU A 197 -10.66 17.42 18.81
C LEU A 197 -9.30 17.72 19.46
N TRP A 198 -8.40 16.73 19.53
CA TRP A 198 -7.03 16.92 20.00
C TRP A 198 -6.22 17.84 19.08
N LEU A 199 -6.24 17.60 17.77
CA LEU A 199 -5.53 18.44 16.79
C LEU A 199 -6.04 19.89 16.79
N ASN A 200 -7.36 20.11 16.91
CA ASN A 200 -7.91 21.46 17.04
C ASN A 200 -7.53 22.13 18.37
N SER A 201 -7.39 21.38 19.46
CA SER A 201 -6.93 21.91 20.75
C SER A 201 -5.43 22.23 20.78
N ASP A 202 -4.62 21.43 20.07
CA ASP A 202 -3.18 21.67 19.93
C ASP A 202 -2.89 22.80 18.92
N ASN A 203 -3.72 22.99 17.89
CA ASN A 203 -3.65 24.16 17.00
C ASN A 203 -3.93 25.48 17.73
N VAL A 204 -4.70 25.45 18.83
CA VAL A 204 -4.89 26.63 19.72
C VAL A 204 -3.65 26.87 20.62
N ARG A 205 -2.85 25.83 20.91
CA ARG A 205 -1.57 25.95 21.65
C ARG A 205 -0.36 26.23 20.75
N SER A 206 -0.41 25.84 19.48
CA SER A 206 0.70 25.92 18.52
C SER A 206 0.82 27.27 17.80
N ARG A 207 -0.04 28.26 18.10
CA ARG A 207 0.13 29.64 17.61
C ARG A 207 1.30 30.41 18.25
N ILE A 208 2.17 29.73 19.00
CA ILE A 208 3.45 30.25 19.49
C ILE A 208 4.55 29.21 19.21
N SER A 209 4.89 29.02 17.94
CA SER A 209 6.26 28.73 17.50
C SER A 209 6.27 28.67 15.98
N GLU A 210 6.41 29.84 15.36
CA GLU A 210 6.93 29.95 14.01
C GLU A 210 8.35 29.36 13.98
N LYS A 211 8.54 28.30 13.20
CA LYS A 211 9.73 28.00 12.37
C LYS A 211 9.62 26.59 11.81
N ASP A 212 9.33 26.49 10.52
CA ASP A 212 10.17 25.78 9.55
C ASP A 212 9.48 25.83 8.18
N GLU A 213 9.72 26.92 7.47
CA GLU A 213 9.55 26.99 6.02
C GLU A 213 10.71 26.25 5.34
N GLY A 214 10.40 25.31 4.43
CA GLY A 214 11.37 24.87 3.40
C GLY A 214 11.43 23.38 3.10
N THR A 215 10.36 22.74 2.59
CA THR A 215 10.51 21.44 1.89
C THR A 215 9.37 21.21 0.88
N SER A 216 9.50 21.70 -0.37
CA SER A 216 8.51 21.39 -1.42
C SER A 216 9.04 21.19 -2.85
N SER A 217 10.35 21.30 -3.09
CA SER A 217 10.93 21.15 -4.45
C SER A 217 11.72 19.84 -4.65
N ASN A 218 12.47 19.41 -3.63
CA ASN A 218 13.39 18.27 -3.78
C ASN A 218 12.69 16.91 -3.87
N ASP A 219 11.54 16.73 -3.20
CA ASP A 219 10.84 15.45 -3.18
C ASP A 219 10.22 15.09 -4.54
N ALA A 220 9.68 16.08 -5.26
CA ALA A 220 9.16 15.89 -6.61
C ALA A 220 10.28 15.54 -7.61
N LYS A 221 11.46 16.16 -7.46
CA LYS A 221 12.65 15.84 -8.25
C LYS A 221 13.15 14.42 -8.00
N LEU A 222 13.20 13.99 -6.73
CA LEU A 222 13.64 12.63 -6.38
C LEU A 222 12.70 11.55 -6.94
N MET A 223 11.39 11.82 -6.97
CA MET A 223 10.41 10.92 -7.59
C MET A 223 10.59 10.85 -9.12
N LYS A 224 10.88 12.00 -9.76
CA LYS A 224 11.18 12.05 -11.19
C LYS A 224 12.45 11.26 -11.53
N LEU A 225 13.52 11.40 -10.75
CA LEU A 225 14.76 10.64 -10.91
C LEU A 225 14.52 9.13 -10.86
N GLU A 226 13.68 8.69 -9.91
CA GLU A 226 13.36 7.26 -9.76
C GLU A 226 12.59 6.71 -10.97
N LEU A 227 11.68 7.51 -11.54
CA LEU A 227 10.93 7.15 -12.74
C LEU A 227 11.83 7.09 -13.98
N ASP A 228 12.71 8.07 -14.14
CA ASP A 228 13.62 8.19 -15.28
C ASP A 228 14.64 7.04 -15.29
N LEU A 229 15.26 6.73 -14.14
CA LEU A 229 16.15 5.57 -14.01
C LEU A 229 15.47 4.24 -14.35
N ARG A 230 14.17 4.08 -14.03
CA ARG A 230 13.42 2.86 -14.39
C ARG A 230 13.16 2.77 -15.89
N LYS A 231 12.88 3.90 -16.56
CA LYS A 231 12.76 3.95 -18.02
C LYS A 231 14.08 3.56 -18.69
N CYS A 232 15.22 4.13 -18.26
CA CYS A 232 16.54 3.80 -18.81
C CYS A 232 16.85 2.30 -18.68
N VAL A 233 16.60 1.70 -17.51
CA VAL A 233 16.78 0.25 -17.31
C VAL A 233 15.88 -0.56 -18.24
N SER A 234 14.63 -0.15 -18.43
CA SER A 234 13.68 -0.85 -19.30
C SER A 234 14.09 -0.79 -20.77
N GLU A 235 14.59 0.36 -21.22
CA GLU A 235 15.13 0.53 -22.57
C GLU A 235 16.40 -0.29 -22.81
N LEU A 236 17.32 -0.34 -21.84
CA LEU A 236 18.54 -1.14 -21.94
C LEU A 236 18.24 -2.64 -22.06
N ILE A 237 17.29 -3.15 -21.27
CA ILE A 237 16.84 -4.56 -21.37
C ILE A 237 16.29 -4.85 -22.77
N ARG A 238 15.48 -3.93 -23.32
CA ARG A 238 14.86 -4.07 -24.64
C ARG A 238 15.87 -3.98 -25.79
N GLU A 239 16.79 -3.02 -25.75
CA GLU A 239 17.72 -2.74 -26.84
C GLU A 239 18.89 -3.71 -26.91
N LYS A 240 19.33 -4.22 -25.75
CA LYS A 240 20.57 -5.00 -25.64
C LYS A 240 20.31 -6.48 -25.36
N ASN A 241 19.05 -6.89 -25.29
CA ASN A 241 18.61 -8.28 -25.10
C ASN A 241 19.32 -8.96 -23.91
N ILE A 242 19.54 -8.18 -22.84
CA ILE A 242 20.27 -8.61 -21.64
C ILE A 242 19.41 -9.66 -20.95
N GLY A 243 19.75 -10.94 -21.13
CA GLY A 243 19.02 -12.04 -20.52
C GLY A 243 19.05 -11.93 -19.00
N LYS A 244 17.87 -12.09 -18.36
CA LYS A 244 17.51 -12.37 -16.95
C LYS A 244 18.42 -11.93 -15.77
N ASP A 245 19.44 -11.11 -15.95
CA ASP A 245 20.30 -10.56 -14.88
C ASP A 245 19.72 -9.26 -14.31
N GLY A 246 18.39 -9.24 -14.11
CA GLY A 246 17.67 -8.09 -13.53
C GLY A 246 18.16 -7.70 -12.12
N ASN A 247 18.85 -8.62 -11.43
CA ASN A 247 19.44 -8.36 -10.13
C ASN A 247 20.66 -7.43 -10.21
N ILE A 248 21.45 -7.51 -11.29
CA ILE A 248 22.64 -6.67 -11.48
C ILE A 248 22.18 -5.24 -11.85
N LEU A 249 21.22 -5.11 -12.76
CA LEU A 249 20.61 -3.82 -13.13
C LEU A 249 19.90 -3.14 -11.95
N ALA A 250 19.25 -3.92 -11.08
CA ALA A 250 18.63 -3.38 -9.86
C ALA A 250 19.66 -2.83 -8.87
N LYS A 251 20.82 -3.50 -8.73
CA LYS A 251 21.93 -3.03 -7.89
C LYS A 251 22.57 -1.76 -8.46
N MET A 252 22.82 -1.70 -9.77
CA MET A 252 23.36 -0.50 -10.44
C MET A 252 22.40 0.67 -10.32
N LYS A 253 21.10 0.48 -10.60
CA LYS A 253 20.07 1.51 -10.42
C LYS A 253 20.09 2.07 -9.00
N LYS A 254 20.19 1.20 -8.00
CA LYS A 254 20.25 1.60 -6.59
C LYS A 254 21.53 2.40 -6.31
N SER A 255 22.68 1.95 -6.82
CA SER A 255 23.96 2.66 -6.70
C SER A 255 23.90 4.05 -7.31
N LEU A 256 23.43 4.16 -8.56
CA LEU A 256 23.32 5.42 -9.28
C LEU A 256 22.33 6.39 -8.63
N TYR A 257 21.18 5.89 -8.17
CA TYR A 257 20.22 6.68 -7.39
C TYR A 257 20.87 7.29 -6.13
N TRP A 258 21.67 6.50 -5.40
CA TRP A 258 22.37 7.01 -4.22
C TRP A 258 23.45 8.03 -4.57
N ARG A 259 24.24 7.82 -5.64
CA ARG A 259 25.29 8.75 -6.08
C ARG A 259 24.72 10.12 -6.44
N ILE A 260 23.70 10.16 -7.29
CA ILE A 260 23.02 11.41 -7.70
C ILE A 260 22.40 12.11 -6.49
N ARG A 261 21.84 11.34 -5.55
CA ARG A 261 21.29 11.87 -4.30
C ARG A 261 22.35 12.45 -3.36
N THR A 262 23.55 11.86 -3.30
CA THR A 262 24.63 12.34 -2.41
C THR A 262 25.44 13.49 -3.02
N GLU A 263 25.50 13.59 -4.34
CA GLU A 263 26.24 14.63 -5.06
C GLU A 263 25.40 15.90 -5.30
N ASP A 264 24.14 15.92 -4.83
CA ASP A 264 23.15 17.01 -5.01
C ASP A 264 23.05 17.49 -6.47
N VAL A 265 23.12 16.55 -7.42
CA VAL A 265 23.03 16.86 -8.86
C VAL A 265 21.57 17.15 -9.20
N ILE A 266 21.27 18.42 -9.43
CA ILE A 266 19.90 18.97 -9.50
C ILE A 266 19.21 18.71 -10.86
N ASP A 267 19.99 18.41 -11.91
CA ASP A 267 19.52 18.14 -13.27
C ASP A 267 20.25 16.93 -13.87
N TRP A 268 19.51 16.02 -14.50
CA TRP A 268 20.05 14.83 -15.18
C TRP A 268 19.41 14.68 -16.56
N ASP A 269 20.20 14.19 -17.52
CA ASP A 269 19.71 13.82 -18.84
C ASP A 269 19.43 12.31 -18.93
N MET A 270 18.38 11.95 -19.68
CA MET A 270 17.96 10.56 -19.87
C MET A 270 19.01 9.73 -20.62
N GLN A 271 19.72 10.34 -21.58
CA GLN A 271 20.77 9.66 -22.33
C GLN A 271 22.01 9.46 -21.45
N GLU A 272 22.36 10.47 -20.65
CA GLU A 272 23.47 10.39 -19.69
C GLU A 272 23.25 9.30 -18.63
N LEU A 273 22.06 9.22 -18.04
CA LEU A 273 21.70 8.15 -17.10
C LEU A 273 21.80 6.76 -17.74
N LYS A 274 21.37 6.64 -18.99
CA LYS A 274 21.40 5.39 -19.76
C LYS A 274 22.83 4.98 -20.10
N ASP A 275 23.68 5.93 -20.48
CA ASP A 275 25.09 5.70 -20.82
C ASP A 275 25.90 5.28 -19.58
N ILE A 276 25.64 5.89 -18.41
CA ILE A 276 26.27 5.48 -17.13
C ILE A 276 25.87 4.04 -16.78
N LEU A 277 24.57 3.72 -16.84
CA LEU A 277 24.07 2.37 -16.57
C LEU A 277 24.64 1.35 -17.57
N TRP A 278 24.80 1.72 -18.83
CA TRP A 278 25.41 0.85 -19.84
C TRP A 278 26.90 0.62 -19.60
N LYS A 279 27.64 1.66 -19.24
CA LYS A 279 29.07 1.56 -18.91
C LYS A 279 29.31 0.67 -17.70
N GLU A 280 28.50 0.79 -16.65
CA GLU A 280 28.58 -0.07 -15.45
C GLU A 280 28.19 -1.54 -15.74
N LEU A 281 27.43 -1.81 -16.81
CA LEU A 281 27.08 -3.17 -17.22
C LEU A 281 28.17 -3.88 -18.05
N GLN A 282 29.10 -3.13 -18.63
CA GLN A 282 30.23 -3.67 -19.41
C GLN A 282 31.47 -3.97 -18.57
N VAL A 283 31.45 -3.63 -17.26
CA VAL A 283 32.54 -3.85 -16.29
C VAL A 283 32.25 -5.08 -15.44
#